data_AF-A0A1B0FNB6-F1
#
_entry.id   AF-A0A1B0FNB6-F1
#
_cell.length_a   1.000
_cell.length_b   1.000
_cell.length_c   1.000
_cell.angle_alpha   90.00
_cell.angle_beta   90.00
_cell.angle_gamma   90.00
#
_symmetry.space_group_name_H-M   'P 1'
#
loop_
_entity.id
_entity.type
_entity.pdbx_description
1 polymer ?
#
loop_
_entity_poly.entity_id
_entity_poly.type
_entity_poly.pdbx_seq_one_letter_code
_entity_poly.pdbx_strand_id
1 'polypeptide(L)'
;MTISYALIEYLSTTTTTTTTITISKCDVEANVAGGGTSGQAGAVRWGIAMCLRSFVDQEMLEAMRLAGLLTRDYRRRERKKFGQEGARRKYTWKKR
;
A
#
# COMPACT_ATOMS: atom_id res chain seq x y z
N MET A 1 -13.51 16.72 -30.84
CA MET A 1 -12.08 17.07 -30.65
C MET A 1 -11.99 18.31 -29.78
N THR A 2 -12.06 18.15 -28.45
CA THR A 2 -11.44 19.07 -27.47
C THR A 2 -11.35 18.34 -26.13
N ILE A 3 -10.12 18.07 -25.71
CA ILE A 3 -9.78 17.37 -24.48
C ILE A 3 -9.67 18.44 -23.40
N SER A 4 -10.50 18.36 -22.36
CA SER A 4 -10.47 19.31 -21.24
C SER A 4 -9.78 18.66 -20.05
N TYR A 5 -8.48 18.88 -19.96
CA TYR A 5 -7.67 18.64 -18.78
C TYR A 5 -7.96 19.77 -17.77
N ALA A 6 -8.40 19.45 -16.56
CA ALA A 6 -8.50 20.45 -15.50
C ALA A 6 -8.18 19.83 -14.13
N LEU A 7 -7.01 20.20 -13.64
CA LEU A 7 -6.67 20.45 -12.23
C LEU A 7 -6.71 19.27 -11.27
N ILE A 8 -5.58 18.54 -11.24
CA ILE A 8 -5.11 17.87 -10.03
C ILE A 8 -4.48 18.98 -9.17
N GLU A 9 -5.21 19.45 -8.16
CA GLU A 9 -4.69 20.39 -7.17
C GLU A 9 -3.57 19.72 -6.37
N TYR A 10 -2.36 20.25 -6.54
CA TYR A 10 -1.26 20.08 -5.59
C TYR A 10 -1.60 20.92 -4.35
N LEU A 11 -1.82 20.28 -3.20
CA LEU A 11 -1.63 20.92 -1.91
C LEU A 11 -0.65 20.12 -1.06
N SER A 12 0.58 20.63 -1.04
CA SER A 12 1.58 20.35 -0.03
C SER A 12 1.25 21.14 1.24
N THR A 13 0.78 20.47 2.30
CA THR A 13 0.94 20.97 3.67
C THR A 13 1.18 19.82 4.63
N THR A 14 2.25 19.96 5.39
CA THR A 14 2.70 19.12 6.50
C THR A 14 1.66 19.03 7.62
N THR A 15 1.62 17.86 8.27
CA THR A 15 0.86 17.46 9.48
C THR A 15 -0.60 17.03 9.27
N THR A 16 -0.90 15.84 9.80
CA THR A 16 -2.15 15.03 9.70
C THR A 16 -2.56 14.62 8.28
N THR A 17 -2.11 13.43 7.88
CA THR A 17 -2.38 12.74 6.62
C THR A 17 -3.84 12.30 6.50
N THR A 18 -4.72 13.19 6.05
CA THR A 18 -6.05 12.83 5.53
C THR A 18 -6.00 12.96 4.01
N THR A 19 -5.93 11.84 3.31
CA THR A 19 -5.93 11.81 1.82
C THR A 19 -7.33 11.46 1.34
N THR A 20 -8.12 12.47 0.98
CA THR A 20 -9.44 12.28 0.40
C THR A 20 -9.29 11.89 -1.06
N ILE A 21 -9.59 10.63 -1.39
CA ILE A 21 -9.61 10.15 -2.78
C ILE A 21 -11.07 10.12 -3.22
N THR A 22 -11.50 11.10 -4.02
CA THR A 22 -12.83 11.12 -4.63
C THR A 22 -12.81 10.35 -5.95
N ILE A 23 -13.07 9.04 -5.91
CA ILE A 23 -13.58 8.32 -7.08
C ILE A 23 -15.08 8.56 -7.02
N SER A 24 -15.69 9.09 -8.08
CA SER A 24 -17.02 9.72 -8.20
C SER A 24 -18.26 9.05 -7.55
N LYS A 25 -18.12 7.97 -6.78
CA LYS A 25 -19.15 7.25 -6.04
C LYS A 25 -18.84 7.02 -4.55
N CYS A 26 -17.60 7.22 -4.08
CA CYS A 26 -17.19 6.87 -2.72
C CYS A 26 -16.26 7.92 -2.11
N ASP A 27 -16.58 8.37 -0.90
CA ASP A 27 -15.67 9.13 -0.05
C ASP A 27 -14.88 8.18 0.86
N VAL A 28 -13.57 8.42 0.95
CA VAL A 28 -12.65 7.60 1.75
C VAL A 28 -11.86 8.50 2.67
N GLU A 29 -12.02 8.27 3.98
CA GLU A 29 -11.19 8.85 5.03
C GLU A 29 -10.35 7.74 5.68
N ALA A 30 -9.03 7.93 5.74
CA ALA A 30 -8.11 6.92 6.27
C ALA A 30 -7.08 7.56 7.21
N ASN A 31 -6.93 6.98 8.41
CA ASN A 31 -5.89 7.35 9.36
C ASN A 31 -4.83 6.24 9.41
N VAL A 32 -3.57 6.61 9.17
CA VAL A 32 -2.46 5.67 9.14
C VAL A 32 -1.31 6.20 9.99
N ALA A 33 -0.78 5.33 10.87
CA ALA A 33 0.33 5.66 11.74
C ALA A 33 1.49 4.64 11.59
N GLY A 34 2.72 5.13 11.69
CA GLY A 34 3.94 4.33 11.60
C GLY A 34 4.32 3.90 10.18
N GLY A 35 5.37 3.10 10.06
CA GLY A 35 5.89 2.61 8.78
C GLY A 35 6.68 3.65 7.98
N GLY A 36 6.59 3.56 6.66
CA GLY A 36 7.16 4.52 5.70
C GLY A 36 6.21 4.73 4.52
N THR A 37 6.53 5.62 3.59
CA THR A 37 5.61 6.07 2.51
C THR A 37 5.00 4.92 1.70
N SER A 38 5.82 3.96 1.26
CA SER A 38 5.34 2.78 0.51
C SER A 38 4.53 1.80 1.36
N GLY A 39 4.89 1.63 2.63
CA GLY A 39 4.16 0.78 3.57
C GLY A 39 2.79 1.36 3.93
N GLN A 40 2.71 2.69 4.08
CA GLN A 40 1.47 3.41 4.30
C GLN A 40 0.55 3.34 3.08
N ALA A 41 1.07 3.58 1.87
CA ALA A 41 0.30 3.43 0.64
C ALA A 41 -0.26 2.01 0.47
N GLY A 42 0.54 0.99 0.79
CA GLY A 42 0.09 -0.41 0.79
C GLY A 42 -1.01 -0.70 1.82
N ALA A 43 -0.91 -0.10 3.01
CA ALA A 43 -1.92 -0.24 4.07
C ALA A 43 -3.25 0.42 3.69
N VAL A 44 -3.21 1.65 3.15
CA VAL A 44 -4.40 2.36 2.65
C VAL A 44 -5.06 1.56 1.52
N ARG A 45 -4.27 1.08 0.55
CA ARG A 45 -4.79 0.27 -0.56
C ARG A 45 -5.54 -0.98 -0.08
N TRP A 46 -4.95 -1.71 0.87
CA TRP A 46 -5.59 -2.91 1.42
C TRP A 46 -6.83 -2.58 2.26
N GLY A 47 -6.80 -1.49 3.03
CA GLY A 47 -7.96 -1.01 3.80
C GLY A 47 -9.15 -0.65 2.90
N ILE A 48 -8.90 0.10 1.83
CA ILE A 48 -9.94 0.45 0.84
C ILE A 48 -10.53 -0.80 0.19
N ALA A 49 -9.69 -1.76 -0.21
CA ALA A 49 -10.15 -3.02 -0.80
C ALA A 49 -11.03 -3.84 0.15
N MET A 50 -10.70 -3.84 1.45
CA MET A 50 -11.50 -4.52 2.48
C MET A 50 -12.84 -3.84 2.74
N CYS A 51 -12.89 -2.50 2.74
CA CYS A 51 -14.12 -1.74 2.89
C CYS A 51 -15.05 -1.93 1.68
N LEU A 52 -14.50 -1.89 0.47
CA LEU A 52 -15.28 -2.07 -0.76
C LEU A 52 -15.93 -3.46 -0.87
N ARG A 53 -15.35 -4.48 -0.22
CA ARG A 53 -15.87 -5.86 -0.25
C ARG A 53 -17.35 -5.97 0.13
N SER A 54 -17.84 -5.12 1.02
CA SER A 54 -19.24 -5.16 1.49
C SER A 54 -20.25 -4.49 0.55
N PHE A 55 -19.79 -3.69 -0.41
CA PHE A 55 -20.66 -2.89 -1.29
C PHE A 55 -20.70 -3.41 -2.74
N VAL A 56 -20.12 -4.59 -2.98
CA VAL A 56 -19.74 -5.06 -4.31
C VAL A 56 -20.29 -6.46 -4.57
N ASP A 57 -20.70 -6.71 -5.82
CA ASP A 57 -21.20 -8.00 -6.29
C ASP A 57 -20.12 -9.10 -6.29
N GLN A 58 -20.56 -10.36 -6.23
CA GLN A 58 -19.68 -11.53 -6.13
C GLN A 58 -18.66 -11.66 -7.28
N GLU A 59 -19.04 -11.30 -8.51
CA GLU A 59 -18.16 -11.35 -9.68
C GLU A 59 -16.97 -10.39 -9.53
N MET A 60 -17.23 -9.19 -9.03
CA MET A 60 -16.17 -8.20 -8.81
C MET A 60 -15.31 -8.56 -7.59
N LEU A 61 -15.85 -9.27 -6.58
CA LEU A 61 -15.04 -9.86 -5.51
C LEU A 61 -14.04 -10.88 -6.04
N GLU A 62 -14.45 -11.73 -6.98
CA GLU A 62 -13.55 -12.71 -7.61
C GLU A 62 -12.47 -12.01 -8.43
N ALA A 63 -12.82 -10.96 -9.18
CA ALA A 63 -11.85 -10.13 -9.89
C ALA A 63 -10.83 -9.46 -8.93
N MET A 64 -11.29 -8.91 -7.81
CA MET A 64 -10.42 -8.30 -6.78
C MET A 64 -9.51 -9.32 -6.11
N ARG A 65 -10.01 -10.55 -5.88
CA ARG A 65 -9.24 -11.67 -5.34
C ARG A 65 -8.15 -12.09 -6.31
N LEU A 66 -8.47 -12.23 -7.60
CA LEU A 66 -7.51 -12.60 -8.64
C LEU A 66 -6.43 -11.52 -8.83
N ALA A 67 -6.82 -10.25 -8.73
CA ALA A 67 -5.89 -9.12 -8.73
C ALA A 67 -5.02 -9.02 -7.46
N GLY A 68 -5.27 -9.85 -6.43
CA GLY A 68 -4.49 -9.89 -5.20
C GLY A 68 -4.73 -8.71 -4.25
N LEU A 69 -5.80 -7.94 -4.44
CA LEU A 69 -6.10 -6.75 -3.61
C LEU A 69 -6.57 -7.11 -2.20
N LEU A 70 -7.24 -8.25 -2.06
CA LEU A 70 -7.78 -8.72 -0.78
C LEU A 70 -6.71 -9.39 0.11
N THR A 71 -5.57 -9.78 -0.48
CA THR A 71 -4.51 -10.48 0.25
C THR A 71 -3.57 -9.49 0.92
N ARG A 72 -3.38 -9.63 2.24
CA ARG A 72 -2.41 -8.82 2.98
C ARG A 72 -0.99 -9.24 2.60
N ASP A 73 -0.12 -8.27 2.32
CA ASP A 73 1.31 -8.54 2.12
C ASP A 73 1.96 -8.91 3.47
N TYR A 74 2.38 -10.17 3.59
CA TYR A 74 3.02 -10.71 4.80
C TYR A 74 4.54 -10.51 4.79
N ARG A 75 5.12 -10.02 3.70
CA ARG A 75 6.57 -9.82 3.58
C ARG A 75 7.01 -8.75 4.58
N ARG A 76 7.84 -9.16 5.53
CA ARG A 76 8.42 -8.28 6.55
C ARG A 76 9.93 -8.41 6.53
N ARG A 77 10.63 -7.35 6.95
CA ARG A 77 12.09 -7.37 7.04
C ARG A 77 12.53 -8.48 7.98
N GLU A 78 13.25 -9.46 7.43
CA GLU A 78 13.86 -10.50 8.22
C GLU A 78 14.93 -9.91 9.16
N ARG A 79 15.04 -10.48 10.37
CA ARG A 79 16.05 -10.06 11.34
C ARG A 79 17.46 -10.47 10.89
N LYS A 80 18.47 -9.73 11.39
CA LYS A 80 19.88 -10.14 11.28
C LYS A 80 20.13 -11.41 12.11
N LYS A 81 20.96 -12.32 11.59
CA LYS A 81 21.45 -13.51 12.31
C LYS A 81 22.84 -13.23 12.89
N PHE A 82 23.15 -13.84 14.04
CA PHE A 82 24.50 -13.74 14.61
C PHE A 82 25.51 -14.44 13.70
N GLY A 83 26.76 -13.95 13.66
CA GLY A 83 27.79 -14.47 12.76
C GLY A 83 27.54 -14.21 11.27
N GLN A 84 26.57 -13.37 10.91
CA GLN A 84 26.27 -12.96 9.53
C GLN A 84 26.27 -11.43 9.43
N GLU A 85 26.59 -10.90 8.25
CA GLU A 85 26.58 -9.46 7.97
C GLU A 85 25.14 -8.93 7.94
N GLY A 86 24.22 -9.70 7.33
CA GLY A 86 22.79 -9.38 7.22
C GLY A 86 21.86 -10.52 7.62
N ALA A 87 20.60 -10.47 7.16
CA ALA A 87 19.63 -11.56 7.38
C ALA A 87 20.01 -12.85 6.63
N ARG A 88 20.58 -12.70 5.44
CA ARG A 88 21.03 -13.80 4.56
C ARG A 88 22.48 -13.67 4.10
N ARG A 89 23.00 -12.45 4.01
CA ARG A 89 24.38 -12.17 3.57
C ARG A 89 25.39 -12.60 4.64
N LYS A 90 26.34 -13.44 4.23
CA LYS A 90 27.46 -13.89 5.05
C LYS A 90 28.66 -12.97 4.84
N TYR A 91 29.56 -12.92 5.82
CA TYR A 91 30.86 -12.26 5.63
C TYR A 91 31.67 -12.95 4.53
N THR A 92 32.57 -12.20 3.90
CA THR A 92 33.48 -12.72 2.89
C THR A 92 34.31 -13.86 3.47
N TRP A 93 34.22 -15.04 2.88
CA TRP A 93 35.03 -16.18 3.26
C TRP A 93 36.43 -16.07 2.62
N LYS A 94 37.48 -16.21 3.44
CA LYS A 94 38.86 -16.34 2.98
C LYS A 94 39.29 -17.80 3.14
N LYS A 95 39.75 -18.42 2.05
CA LYS A 95 40.15 -19.83 2.00
C LYS A 95 41.59 -20.07 2.47
N ARG A 96 42.45 -19.06 2.37
CA ARG A 96 43.89 -19.13 2.63
C ARG A 96 44.21 -18.44 3.93
#